data_AF-A0AAY5KS41-F1
#
_entry.id   AF-A0AAY5KS41-F1
#
_cell.length_a   1.000
_cell.length_b   1.000
_cell.length_c   1.000
_cell.angle_alpha   90.00
_cell.angle_beta   90.00
_cell.angle_gamma   90.00
#
_symmetry.space_group_name_H-M   'P 1'
#
loop_
_entity.id
_entity.type
_entity.pdbx_description
1 polymer ?
#
loop_
_entity_poly.entity_id
_entity_poly.type
_entity_poly.pdbx_seq_one_letter_code
_entity_poly.pdbx_strand_id
1 'polypeptide(L)'
;FDIYLIMNTSPSKEARKRENEQSPMKKKFKDSAISKEELDAAIANGIKLALQEQQRDQLTTKLTDLEDRGRRNNVRLVGLPETVEGSDAVGYLKVNLPKWIPSLVGRDIDIERAHRVYDGGEAKSNKPRTLIFRLLRWQDRSAILNGARQVYPVKHTAISRKSFSSTMKKARDMGLEPFLIYPARLKLQYYGEKKLFDSGHRRFSQLSSAEVHLNTGTGPHHKV
;
A
#
# COMPACT_ATOMS: atom_id res chain seq x y z
N PHE A 1 90.30 33.05 -25.76
CA PHE A 1 89.15 32.95 -24.83
C PHE A 1 87.90 33.03 -25.68
N ASP A 2 87.43 31.86 -26.10
CA ASP A 2 86.34 31.71 -27.06
C ASP A 2 84.99 31.91 -26.39
N ILE A 3 84.12 32.72 -26.99
CA ILE A 3 82.72 32.90 -26.58
C ILE A 3 81.85 32.42 -27.74
N TYR A 4 81.27 31.22 -27.59
CA TYR A 4 80.24 30.70 -28.48
C TYR A 4 78.89 31.35 -28.13
N LEU A 5 78.28 32.02 -29.10
CA LEU A 5 76.89 32.50 -29.02
C LEU A 5 75.95 31.36 -29.42
N ILE A 6 75.30 30.73 -28.44
CA ILE A 6 74.30 29.68 -28.67
C ILE A 6 73.00 30.34 -29.16
N MET A 7 72.69 30.15 -30.44
CA MET A 7 71.39 30.51 -31.00
C MET A 7 70.33 29.50 -30.54
N ASN A 8 69.43 29.93 -29.66
CA ASN A 8 68.23 29.16 -29.30
C ASN A 8 67.23 29.19 -30.45
N THR A 9 67.09 28.07 -31.15
CA THR A 9 66.04 27.82 -32.13
C THR A 9 64.76 27.41 -31.41
N SER A 10 63.70 28.22 -31.57
CA SER A 10 62.35 27.89 -31.10
C SER A 10 61.87 26.58 -31.74
N PRO A 11 61.27 25.65 -30.98
CA PRO A 11 60.86 24.36 -31.52
C PRO A 11 59.74 24.53 -32.57
N SER A 12 59.89 23.84 -33.70
CA SER A 12 58.97 23.92 -34.83
C SER A 12 57.56 23.44 -34.45
N LYS A 13 56.56 23.98 -35.16
CA LYS A 13 55.13 23.71 -34.94
C LYS A 13 54.75 22.22 -35.03
N GLU A 14 55.60 21.38 -35.62
CA GLU A 14 55.35 19.93 -35.73
C GLU A 14 55.61 19.18 -34.42
N ALA A 15 56.53 19.62 -33.58
CA ALA A 15 56.82 18.96 -32.30
C ALA A 15 55.67 19.13 -31.29
N ARG A 16 55.06 20.32 -31.25
CA ARG A 16 53.86 20.59 -30.42
C ARG A 16 52.63 19.79 -30.85
N LYS A 17 52.58 19.36 -32.11
CA LYS A 17 51.46 18.55 -32.64
C LYS A 17 51.56 17.10 -32.17
N ARG A 18 52.79 16.54 -32.11
CA ARG A 18 53.05 15.15 -31.69
C ARG A 18 52.83 14.93 -30.18
N GLU A 19 53.17 15.89 -29.32
CA GLU A 19 52.85 15.81 -27.87
C GLU A 19 51.34 15.87 -27.59
N ASN A 20 50.58 16.59 -28.41
CA ASN A 20 49.13 16.76 -28.22
C ASN A 20 48.32 15.53 -28.70
N GLU A 21 48.91 14.68 -29.55
CA GLU A 21 48.33 13.41 -30.01
C GLU A 21 48.66 12.24 -29.06
N GLN A 22 49.75 12.36 -28.29
CA GLN A 22 50.25 11.31 -27.39
C GLN A 22 49.89 11.54 -25.90
N SER A 23 48.86 12.37 -25.63
CA SER A 23 48.34 12.57 -24.28
C SER A 23 47.38 11.45 -23.86
N PRO A 24 47.62 10.73 -22.74
CA PRO A 24 46.80 9.58 -22.31
C PRO A 24 45.34 9.93 -22.02
N MET A 25 45.05 11.20 -21.74
CA MET A 25 43.69 11.70 -21.56
C MET A 25 42.83 11.59 -22.83
N LYS A 26 43.36 11.90 -24.03
CA LYS A 26 42.56 11.86 -25.26
C LYS A 26 42.26 10.45 -25.76
N LYS A 27 43.12 9.47 -25.45
CA LYS A 27 42.82 8.04 -25.68
C LYS A 27 41.66 7.57 -24.80
N LYS A 28 41.65 7.94 -23.52
CA LYS A 28 40.57 7.57 -22.59
C LYS A 28 39.18 8.16 -22.93
N PHE A 29 39.12 9.27 -23.65
CA PHE A 29 37.84 9.84 -24.13
C PHE A 29 37.35 9.25 -25.46
N LYS A 30 38.24 8.61 -26.24
CA LYS A 30 37.88 8.01 -27.54
C LYS A 30 37.23 6.64 -27.37
N ASP A 31 37.66 5.90 -26.33
CA ASP A 31 37.12 4.58 -26.00
C ASP A 31 35.80 4.64 -25.21
N SER A 32 35.34 5.84 -24.84
CA SER A 32 34.04 6.09 -24.17
C SER A 32 32.93 6.59 -25.10
N ALA A 33 33.21 6.70 -26.41
CA ALA A 33 32.23 7.16 -27.39
C ALA A 33 31.38 5.96 -27.86
N ILE A 34 30.22 5.79 -27.23
CA ILE A 34 29.18 4.85 -27.66
C ILE A 34 28.86 5.13 -29.13
N SER A 35 28.87 4.09 -29.97
CA SER A 35 28.58 4.28 -31.40
C SER A 35 27.13 4.75 -31.59
N LYS A 36 26.86 5.50 -32.66
CA LYS A 36 25.50 5.97 -32.94
C LYS A 36 24.52 4.79 -33.07
N GLU A 37 24.98 3.68 -33.65
CA GLU A 37 24.20 2.45 -33.78
C GLU A 37 23.90 1.78 -32.43
N GLU A 38 24.86 1.79 -31.49
CA GLU A 38 24.66 1.29 -30.13
C GLU A 38 23.67 2.17 -29.34
N LEU A 39 23.72 3.49 -29.53
CA LEU A 39 22.78 4.44 -28.93
C LEU A 39 21.36 4.24 -29.49
N ASP A 40 21.23 4.11 -30.81
CA ASP A 40 19.95 3.86 -31.48
C ASP A 40 19.35 2.51 -31.04
N ALA A 41 20.19 1.47 -30.90
CA ALA A 41 19.79 0.17 -30.37
C ALA A 41 19.35 0.23 -28.90
N ALA A 42 20.06 1.00 -28.06
CA ALA A 42 19.69 1.20 -26.66
C ALA A 42 18.36 1.95 -26.52
N ILE A 43 18.11 2.96 -27.35
CA ILE A 43 16.83 3.69 -27.40
C ILE A 43 15.70 2.77 -27.86
N ALA A 44 15.90 1.99 -28.93
CA ALA A 44 14.91 1.04 -29.42
C ALA A 44 14.57 -0.03 -28.36
N ASN A 45 15.56 -0.53 -27.64
CA ASN A 45 15.37 -1.46 -26.53
C ASN A 45 14.63 -0.81 -25.35
N GLY A 46 14.95 0.44 -25.00
CA GLY A 46 14.25 1.20 -23.97
C GLY A 46 12.77 1.42 -24.31
N ILE A 47 12.45 1.80 -25.55
CA ILE A 47 11.07 1.96 -26.03
C ILE A 47 10.34 0.61 -25.99
N LYS A 48 10.99 -0.47 -26.43
CA LYS A 48 10.42 -1.83 -26.41
C LYS A 48 10.12 -2.29 -24.99
N LEU A 49 11.02 -2.05 -24.04
CA LEU A 49 10.81 -2.38 -22.62
C LEU A 49 9.64 -1.59 -22.03
N ALA A 50 9.60 -0.27 -22.25
CA ALA A 50 8.50 0.57 -21.77
C ALA A 50 7.14 0.13 -22.34
N LEU A 51 7.09 -0.24 -23.63
CA LEU A 51 5.87 -0.76 -24.26
C LEU A 51 5.46 -2.12 -23.68
N GLN A 52 6.42 -3.00 -23.42
CA GLN A 52 6.16 -4.30 -22.79
C GLN A 52 5.64 -4.15 -21.35
N GLU A 53 6.21 -3.22 -20.58
CA GLU A 53 5.72 -2.88 -19.24
C GLU A 53 4.29 -2.36 -19.28
N GLN A 54 4.00 -1.43 -20.19
CA GLN A 54 2.65 -0.91 -20.38
C GLN A 54 1.65 -2.01 -20.77
N GLN A 55 2.04 -2.92 -21.67
CA GLN A 55 1.21 -4.07 -22.04
C GLN A 55 0.99 -5.01 -20.86
N ARG A 56 2.02 -5.30 -20.06
CA ARG A 56 1.93 -6.12 -18.85
C ARG A 56 0.96 -5.49 -17.84
N ASP A 57 1.03 -4.18 -17.63
CA ASP A 57 0.14 -3.48 -16.71
C ASP A 57 -1.30 -3.47 -17.20
N GLN A 58 -1.53 -3.30 -18.50
CA GLN A 58 -2.86 -3.44 -19.09
C GLN A 58 -3.42 -4.86 -18.94
N LEU A 59 -2.60 -5.88 -19.18
CA LEU A 59 -3.01 -7.28 -19.06
C LEU A 59 -3.30 -7.65 -17.61
N THR A 60 -2.45 -7.25 -16.66
CA THR A 60 -2.68 -7.50 -15.23
C THR A 60 -3.94 -6.79 -14.72
N THR A 61 -4.19 -5.56 -15.18
CA THR A 61 -5.43 -4.84 -14.86
C THR A 61 -6.65 -5.59 -15.40
N LYS A 62 -6.63 -6.03 -16.66
CA LYS A 62 -7.73 -6.80 -17.27
C LYS A 62 -7.95 -8.15 -16.56
N LEU A 63 -6.87 -8.85 -16.19
CA LEU A 63 -6.96 -10.11 -15.45
C LEU A 63 -7.60 -9.91 -14.08
N THR A 64 -7.17 -8.88 -13.34
CA THR A 64 -7.76 -8.55 -12.03
C THR A 64 -9.24 -8.22 -12.17
N ASP A 65 -9.61 -7.44 -13.18
CA ASP A 65 -10.98 -7.03 -13.48
C ASP A 65 -11.91 -8.21 -13.84
N LEU A 66 -11.39 -9.20 -14.58
CA LEU A 66 -12.06 -10.45 -14.91
C LEU A 66 -12.21 -11.36 -13.69
N GLU A 67 -11.15 -11.49 -12.89
CA GLU A 67 -11.18 -12.25 -11.64
C GLU A 67 -12.21 -11.69 -10.65
N ASP A 68 -12.25 -10.37 -10.50
CA ASP A 68 -13.20 -9.68 -9.61
C ASP A 68 -14.64 -9.86 -10.08
N ARG A 69 -14.90 -9.78 -11.40
CA ARG A 69 -16.21 -10.12 -11.98
C ARG A 69 -16.58 -11.58 -11.73
N GLY A 70 -15.63 -12.50 -11.90
CA GLY A 70 -15.84 -13.93 -11.66
C GLY A 70 -16.16 -14.26 -10.20
N ARG A 71 -15.57 -13.52 -9.25
CA ARG A 71 -15.79 -13.71 -7.80
C ARG A 71 -16.92 -12.85 -7.22
N ARG A 72 -17.52 -11.98 -8.04
CA ARG A 72 -18.52 -10.99 -7.61
C ARG A 72 -19.71 -11.61 -6.86
N ASN A 73 -20.20 -12.77 -7.27
CA ASN A 73 -21.31 -13.45 -6.61
C ASN A 73 -20.89 -14.43 -5.50
N ASN A 74 -19.61 -14.51 -5.18
CA ASN A 74 -19.13 -15.40 -4.13
C ASN A 74 -19.30 -14.74 -2.76
N VAL A 75 -19.69 -15.56 -1.78
CA VAL A 75 -19.76 -15.20 -0.36
C VAL A 75 -18.86 -16.15 0.42
N ARG A 76 -18.16 -15.60 1.42
CA ARG A 76 -17.26 -16.37 2.29
C ARG A 76 -17.84 -16.42 3.70
N LEU A 77 -17.97 -17.63 4.23
CA LEU A 77 -18.37 -17.90 5.61
C LEU A 77 -17.15 -18.40 6.38
N VAL A 78 -16.75 -17.63 7.38
CA VAL A 78 -15.55 -17.89 8.20
C VAL A 78 -15.98 -18.30 9.60
N GLY A 79 -15.29 -19.26 10.20
CA GLY A 79 -15.53 -19.68 11.58
C GLY A 79 -16.61 -20.75 11.76
N LEU A 80 -17.16 -21.27 10.65
CA LEU A 80 -18.07 -22.43 10.70
C LEU A 80 -17.26 -23.67 11.10
N PRO A 81 -17.58 -24.39 12.21
CA PRO A 81 -16.85 -25.58 12.61
C PRO A 81 -16.76 -26.61 11.50
N GLU A 82 -15.72 -27.44 11.47
CA GLU A 82 -15.59 -28.45 10.41
C GLU A 82 -16.72 -29.49 10.52
N THR A 83 -17.07 -30.13 9.40
CA THR A 83 -18.07 -31.22 9.27
C THR A 83 -19.54 -30.89 9.57
N VAL A 84 -19.87 -29.71 10.10
CA VAL A 84 -21.27 -29.36 10.43
C VAL A 84 -22.18 -29.24 9.21
N GLU A 85 -21.62 -28.95 8.03
CA GLU A 85 -22.36 -28.96 6.77
C GLU A 85 -22.80 -30.36 6.31
N GLY A 86 -22.16 -31.42 6.80
CA GLY A 86 -22.38 -32.78 6.32
C GLY A 86 -21.95 -32.95 4.85
N SER A 87 -22.65 -33.82 4.13
CA SER A 87 -22.39 -34.10 2.71
C SER A 87 -22.95 -33.06 1.75
N ASP A 88 -23.97 -32.30 2.15
CA ASP A 88 -24.62 -31.28 1.33
C ASP A 88 -24.48 -29.88 1.95
N ALA A 89 -23.42 -29.19 1.56
CA ALA A 89 -23.17 -27.81 1.97
C ALA A 89 -24.21 -26.81 1.45
N VAL A 90 -24.86 -27.09 0.30
CA VAL A 90 -25.85 -26.18 -0.27
C VAL A 90 -27.16 -26.25 0.52
N GLY A 91 -27.68 -27.45 0.76
CA GLY A 91 -28.84 -27.66 1.61
C GLY A 91 -28.63 -27.12 3.02
N TYR A 92 -27.45 -27.35 3.61
CA TYR A 92 -27.08 -26.79 4.90
C TYR A 92 -27.17 -25.25 4.91
N LEU A 93 -26.64 -24.58 3.89
CA LEU A 93 -26.70 -23.12 3.79
C LEU A 93 -28.13 -22.60 3.61
N LYS A 94 -28.95 -23.25 2.77
CA LYS A 94 -30.35 -22.86 2.56
C LYS A 94 -31.16 -22.89 3.86
N VAL A 95 -30.95 -23.90 4.70
CA VAL A 95 -31.65 -24.05 5.98
C VAL A 95 -31.15 -23.05 7.03
N ASN A 96 -29.85 -22.74 7.05
CA ASN A 96 -29.25 -21.95 8.14
C ASN A 96 -29.14 -20.45 7.86
N LEU A 97 -29.04 -20.02 6.59
CA LEU A 97 -28.96 -18.59 6.25
C LEU A 97 -30.14 -17.77 6.81
N PRO A 98 -31.41 -18.20 6.69
CA PRO A 98 -32.54 -17.48 7.29
C PRO A 98 -32.53 -17.48 8.82
N LYS A 99 -31.93 -18.51 9.45
CA LYS A 99 -31.79 -18.60 10.92
C LYS A 99 -30.77 -17.59 11.44
N TRP A 100 -29.66 -17.43 10.71
CA TRP A 100 -28.59 -16.49 11.09
C TRP A 100 -28.91 -15.05 10.70
N ILE A 101 -29.71 -14.85 9.65
CA ILE A 101 -30.03 -13.53 9.11
C ILE A 101 -31.56 -13.45 8.96
N PRO A 102 -32.28 -12.89 9.95
CA PRO A 102 -33.74 -12.84 9.94
C PRO A 102 -34.34 -12.09 8.75
N SER A 103 -33.61 -11.13 8.16
CA SER A 103 -34.05 -10.41 6.96
C SER A 103 -34.15 -11.28 5.70
N LEU A 104 -33.66 -12.54 5.75
CA LEU A 104 -33.73 -13.50 4.65
C LEU A 104 -34.89 -14.49 4.80
N VAL A 105 -35.65 -14.43 5.90
CA VAL A 105 -36.82 -15.32 6.10
C VAL A 105 -37.84 -15.09 4.99
N GLY A 106 -38.28 -16.18 4.35
CA GLY A 106 -39.23 -16.15 3.24
C GLY A 106 -38.62 -15.77 1.87
N ARG A 107 -37.32 -15.47 1.81
CA ARG A 107 -36.61 -15.30 0.53
C ARG A 107 -36.08 -16.65 0.04
N ASP A 108 -36.39 -16.99 -1.20
CA ASP A 108 -35.73 -18.11 -1.88
C ASP A 108 -34.35 -17.70 -2.38
N ILE A 109 -33.31 -18.44 -2.01
CA ILE A 109 -31.91 -18.12 -2.30
C ILE A 109 -31.32 -19.24 -3.15
N ASP A 110 -30.95 -18.87 -4.38
CA ASP A 110 -30.35 -19.78 -5.36
C ASP A 110 -28.82 -19.83 -5.16
N ILE A 111 -28.34 -20.94 -4.60
CA ILE A 111 -26.91 -21.23 -4.43
C ILE A 111 -26.48 -22.20 -5.55
N GLU A 112 -25.54 -21.78 -6.39
CA GLU A 112 -25.01 -22.61 -7.49
C GLU A 112 -24.07 -23.71 -6.96
N ARG A 113 -23.18 -23.36 -6.02
CA ARG A 113 -22.19 -24.26 -5.45
C ARG A 113 -21.71 -23.77 -4.09
N ALA A 114 -21.34 -24.71 -3.23
CA ALA A 114 -20.72 -24.44 -1.93
C ALA A 114 -19.62 -25.46 -1.66
N HIS A 115 -18.45 -25.01 -1.19
CA HIS A 115 -17.33 -25.88 -0.83
C HIS A 115 -16.39 -25.19 0.16
N ARG A 116 -15.64 -25.97 0.92
CA ARG A 116 -14.54 -25.47 1.75
C ARG A 116 -13.33 -25.16 0.88
N VAL A 117 -12.69 -24.02 1.13
CA VAL A 117 -11.42 -23.68 0.50
C VAL A 117 -10.29 -24.34 1.26
N TYR A 118 -9.45 -25.06 0.53
CA TYR A 118 -8.15 -25.47 1.01
C TYR A 118 -7.27 -24.22 1.15
N ASP A 119 -6.85 -23.92 2.37
CA ASP A 119 -5.99 -22.78 2.67
C ASP A 119 -4.49 -23.11 2.59
N GLY A 120 -4.14 -24.35 2.20
CA GLY A 120 -2.75 -24.78 2.06
C GLY A 120 -1.94 -24.70 3.36
N GLY A 121 -2.60 -24.43 4.49
CA GLY A 121 -1.98 -24.37 5.79
C GLY A 121 -1.64 -25.77 6.30
N GLU A 122 -0.69 -25.84 7.23
CA GLU A 122 -0.44 -27.07 7.97
C GLU A 122 -1.75 -27.58 8.55
N ALA A 123 -2.04 -28.87 8.38
CA ALA A 123 -3.23 -29.54 8.93
C ALA A 123 -3.43 -29.37 10.46
N LYS A 124 -2.44 -28.76 11.13
CA LYS A 124 -2.39 -28.44 12.57
C LYS A 124 -2.96 -27.07 12.92
N SER A 125 -3.39 -26.26 11.94
CA SER A 125 -4.15 -25.06 12.25
C SER A 125 -5.52 -25.47 12.81
N ASN A 126 -5.74 -25.28 14.12
CA ASN A 126 -7.03 -25.48 14.80
C ASN A 126 -8.16 -24.56 14.29
N LYS A 127 -7.92 -23.77 13.24
CA LYS A 127 -8.89 -22.85 12.67
C LYS A 127 -9.72 -23.58 11.60
N PRO A 128 -11.06 -23.54 11.68
CA PRO A 128 -11.88 -24.15 10.64
C PRO A 128 -11.68 -23.45 9.29
N ARG A 129 -11.62 -24.24 8.21
CA ARG A 129 -11.46 -23.75 6.84
C ARG A 129 -12.59 -22.80 6.43
N THR A 130 -12.34 -21.89 5.49
CA THR A 130 -13.41 -20.99 5.02
C THR A 130 -14.35 -21.73 4.08
N LEU A 131 -15.65 -21.67 4.32
CA LEU A 131 -16.67 -22.15 3.37
C LEU A 131 -16.94 -21.01 2.36
N ILE A 132 -16.80 -21.30 1.08
CA ILE A 132 -17.16 -20.38 0.00
C ILE A 132 -18.33 -20.95 -0.76
N PHE A 133 -19.34 -20.12 -0.98
CA PHE A 133 -20.47 -20.44 -1.83
C PHE A 133 -20.72 -19.34 -2.86
N ARG A 134 -21.21 -19.74 -4.02
CA ARG A 134 -21.54 -18.84 -5.12
C ARG A 134 -23.05 -18.81 -5.32
N LEU A 135 -23.57 -17.61 -5.45
CA LEU A 135 -24.98 -17.35 -5.66
C LEU A 135 -25.28 -17.15 -7.14
N LEU A 136 -26.46 -17.59 -7.57
CA LEU A 136 -26.93 -17.38 -8.93
C LEU A 136 -27.20 -15.91 -9.19
N ARG A 137 -27.84 -15.23 -8.22
CA ARG A 137 -28.29 -13.84 -8.33
C ARG A 137 -27.47 -12.90 -7.46
N TRP A 138 -27.06 -11.76 -8.03
CA TRP A 138 -26.35 -10.70 -7.29
C TRP A 138 -27.19 -10.08 -6.16
N GLN A 139 -28.50 -10.01 -6.36
CA GLN A 139 -29.45 -9.45 -5.40
C GLN A 139 -29.46 -10.25 -4.10
N ASP A 140 -29.29 -11.57 -4.17
CA ASP A 140 -29.23 -12.44 -3.00
C ASP A 140 -27.91 -12.27 -2.26
N ARG A 141 -26.80 -12.14 -3.00
CA ARG A 141 -25.50 -11.81 -2.42
C ARG A 141 -25.56 -10.50 -1.66
N SER A 142 -26.18 -9.49 -2.24
CA SER A 142 -26.33 -8.17 -1.62
C SER A 142 -27.23 -8.24 -0.38
N ALA A 143 -28.35 -8.97 -0.44
CA ALA A 143 -29.24 -9.15 0.70
C ALA A 143 -28.56 -9.89 1.87
N ILE A 144 -27.82 -10.97 1.59
CA ILE A 144 -27.05 -11.71 2.60
C ILE A 144 -26.02 -10.79 3.25
N LEU A 145 -25.23 -10.05 2.46
CA LEU A 145 -24.20 -9.18 3.02
C LEU A 145 -24.78 -8.01 3.81
N ASN A 146 -25.90 -7.44 3.37
CA ASN A 146 -26.56 -6.34 4.08
C ASN A 146 -27.22 -6.82 5.37
N GLY A 147 -27.94 -7.93 5.34
CA GLY A 147 -28.53 -8.53 6.54
C GLY A 147 -27.47 -8.99 7.54
N ALA A 148 -26.36 -9.59 7.07
CA ALA A 148 -25.25 -9.96 7.92
C ALA A 148 -24.62 -8.74 8.63
N ARG A 149 -24.48 -7.59 7.96
CA ARG A 149 -23.98 -6.35 8.59
C ARG A 149 -24.90 -5.82 9.69
N GLN A 150 -26.21 -6.04 9.57
CA GLN A 150 -27.18 -5.62 10.56
C GLN A 150 -27.17 -6.54 11.79
N VAL A 151 -27.10 -7.85 11.58
CA VAL A 151 -27.12 -8.85 12.67
C VAL A 151 -25.77 -8.96 13.35
N TYR A 152 -24.70 -8.99 12.56
CA TYR A 152 -23.32 -9.07 13.00
C TYR A 152 -22.63 -7.77 12.61
N PRO A 153 -22.85 -6.67 13.35
CA PRO A 153 -22.12 -5.44 13.12
C PRO A 153 -20.65 -5.79 13.28
N VAL A 154 -19.92 -5.77 12.17
CA VAL A 154 -18.47 -5.92 12.18
C VAL A 154 -18.00 -4.84 13.14
N LYS A 155 -17.46 -5.22 14.30
CA LYS A 155 -16.95 -4.27 15.28
C LYS A 155 -15.84 -3.51 14.58
N HIS A 156 -16.20 -2.37 13.97
CA HIS A 156 -15.32 -1.54 13.17
C HIS A 156 -14.14 -1.06 14.01
N THR A 157 -14.05 -1.34 15.31
CA THR A 157 -12.85 -1.23 16.15
C THR A 157 -11.54 -1.35 15.39
N ALA A 158 -11.25 -2.40 14.62
CA ALA A 158 -9.99 -2.48 13.88
C ALA A 158 -9.84 -1.40 12.79
N ILE A 159 -10.90 -1.13 12.01
CA ILE A 159 -10.93 -0.12 10.95
C ILE A 159 -10.92 1.31 11.55
N SER A 160 -11.78 1.56 12.52
CA SER A 160 -11.87 2.78 13.31
C SER A 160 -10.57 3.05 14.05
N ARG A 161 -9.89 2.06 14.64
CA ARG A 161 -8.58 2.26 15.30
C ARG A 161 -7.48 2.55 14.28
N LYS A 162 -7.52 1.92 13.10
CA LYS A 162 -6.61 2.25 11.99
C LYS A 162 -6.75 3.69 11.50
N SER A 163 -7.94 4.29 11.54
CA SER A 163 -8.10 5.70 11.15
C SER A 163 -7.41 6.69 12.10
N PHE A 164 -7.12 6.29 13.34
CA PHE A 164 -6.34 7.08 14.30
C PHE A 164 -4.82 6.94 14.12
N SER A 165 -4.31 6.01 13.29
CA SER A 165 -2.86 5.76 13.15
C SER A 165 -2.07 7.01 12.77
N SER A 166 -2.59 7.82 11.84
CA SER A 166 -1.93 9.06 11.41
C SER A 166 -1.92 10.12 12.52
N THR A 167 -2.98 10.19 13.32
CA THR A 167 -3.13 11.15 14.43
C THR A 167 -2.26 10.75 15.62
N MET A 168 -2.21 9.47 15.96
CA MET A 168 -1.33 8.89 16.99
C MET A 168 0.15 9.11 16.66
N LYS A 169 0.52 9.08 15.36
CA LYS A 169 1.88 9.39 14.93
C LYS A 169 2.19 10.87 15.16
N LYS A 170 1.36 11.78 14.64
CA LYS A 170 1.52 13.23 14.84
C LYS A 170 1.60 13.62 16.32
N ALA A 171 0.76 13.03 17.17
CA ALA A 171 0.78 13.28 18.61
C ALA A 171 2.10 12.84 19.28
N ARG A 172 2.64 11.67 18.88
CA ARG A 172 3.96 11.22 19.36
C ARG A 172 5.09 12.12 18.87
N ASP A 173 5.02 12.56 17.61
CA ASP A 173 6.01 13.48 17.03
C ASP A 173 6.01 14.85 17.77
N MET A 174 4.88 15.24 18.36
CA MET A 174 4.72 16.43 19.23
C MET A 174 5.08 16.18 20.71
N GLY A 175 5.61 14.99 21.05
CA GLY A 175 5.99 14.64 22.43
C GLY A 175 4.81 14.32 23.36
N LEU A 176 3.60 14.11 22.82
CA LEU A 176 2.44 13.68 23.60
C LEU A 176 2.40 12.15 23.74
N GLU A 177 1.73 11.67 24.79
CA GLU A 177 1.47 10.24 25.01
C GLU A 177 0.02 9.89 24.63
N PRO A 178 -0.24 9.51 23.36
CA PRO A 178 -1.58 9.14 22.94
C PRO A 178 -1.93 7.70 23.33
N PHE A 179 -3.16 7.48 23.79
CA PHE A 179 -3.69 6.16 24.12
C PHE A 179 -5.07 5.95 23.51
N LEU A 180 -5.37 4.75 23.02
CA LEU A 180 -6.63 4.47 22.32
C LEU A 180 -7.54 3.57 23.15
N ILE A 181 -8.59 4.15 23.73
CA ILE A 181 -9.59 3.46 24.57
C ILE A 181 -10.59 2.70 23.69
N TYR A 182 -11.11 1.59 24.20
CA TYR A 182 -12.19 0.84 23.56
C TYR A 182 -13.48 1.68 23.43
N PRO A 183 -14.24 1.59 22.33
CA PRO A 183 -13.92 0.82 21.11
C PRO A 183 -12.86 1.48 20.22
N ALA A 184 -12.88 2.81 20.05
CA ALA A 184 -11.88 3.58 19.28
C ALA A 184 -11.91 5.08 19.64
N ARG A 185 -11.48 5.44 20.86
CA ARG A 185 -11.44 6.84 21.34
C ARG A 185 -10.03 7.23 21.70
N LEU A 186 -9.51 8.31 21.12
CA LEU A 186 -8.15 8.79 21.35
C LEU A 186 -8.08 9.64 22.62
N LYS A 187 -7.36 9.17 23.62
CA LYS A 187 -7.00 9.88 24.84
C LYS A 187 -5.64 10.55 24.65
N LEU A 188 -5.56 11.83 24.98
CA LEU A 188 -4.32 12.62 25.00
C LEU A 188 -4.20 13.29 26.37
N GLN A 189 -2.96 13.40 26.87
CA GLN A 189 -2.63 14.22 28.02
C GLN A 189 -1.85 15.45 27.53
N TYR A 190 -2.34 16.65 27.82
CA TYR A 190 -1.76 17.92 27.39
C TYR A 190 -1.80 18.90 28.57
N TYR A 191 -0.63 19.37 29.04
CA TYR A 191 -0.50 20.30 30.19
C TYR A 191 -1.29 19.85 31.44
N GLY A 192 -1.25 18.55 31.76
CA GLY A 192 -1.97 17.97 32.91
C GLY A 192 -3.45 17.69 32.67
N GLU A 193 -4.05 18.17 31.58
CA GLU A 193 -5.43 17.88 31.21
C GLU A 193 -5.55 16.61 30.35
N LYS A 194 -6.57 15.79 30.63
CA LYS A 194 -6.91 14.60 29.84
C LYS A 194 -8.01 14.96 28.85
N LYS A 195 -7.71 14.89 27.55
CA LYS A 195 -8.70 15.12 26.48
C LYS A 195 -9.00 13.83 25.74
N LEU A 196 -10.29 13.61 25.44
CA LEU A 196 -10.79 12.41 24.79
C LEU A 196 -11.47 12.78 23.47
N PHE A 197 -11.12 12.07 22.41
CA PHE A 197 -11.57 12.36 21.05
C PHE A 197 -12.20 11.13 20.41
N ASP A 198 -13.41 11.32 19.89
CA ASP A 198 -14.18 10.27 19.22
C ASP A 198 -13.91 10.21 17.70
N SER A 199 -13.17 11.18 17.15
CA SER A 199 -12.74 11.19 15.74
C SER A 199 -11.28 11.61 15.58
N GLY A 200 -10.51 10.87 14.78
CA GLY A 200 -9.07 11.10 14.60
C GLY A 200 -8.74 12.41 13.87
N HIS A 201 -9.67 12.94 13.08
CA HIS A 201 -9.32 13.98 12.10
C HIS A 201 -9.75 15.41 12.48
N ARG A 202 -10.84 15.61 13.25
CA ARG A 202 -11.49 16.94 13.30
C ARG A 202 -11.03 17.88 14.41
N ARG A 203 -10.42 17.37 15.49
CA ARG A 203 -10.01 18.20 16.65
C ARG A 203 -8.51 18.22 16.94
N PHE A 204 -7.73 17.27 16.44
CA PHE A 204 -6.27 17.31 16.63
C PHE A 204 -5.61 18.46 15.85
N SER A 205 -6.15 18.81 14.67
CA SER A 205 -5.75 20.00 13.92
C SER A 205 -5.95 21.30 14.69
N GLN A 206 -6.97 21.38 15.55
CA GLN A 206 -7.22 22.56 16.40
C GLN A 206 -6.18 22.69 17.52
N LEU A 207 -5.59 21.59 17.98
CA LEU A 207 -4.47 21.61 18.93
C LEU A 207 -3.17 22.04 18.24
N SER A 208 -2.90 21.58 17.02
CA SER A 208 -1.69 22.02 16.28
C SER A 208 -1.77 23.48 15.84
N SER A 209 -2.96 24.03 15.58
CA SER A 209 -3.14 25.47 15.31
C SER A 209 -2.92 26.36 16.54
N ALA A 210 -3.11 25.81 17.75
CA ALA A 210 -2.87 26.53 19.00
C ALA A 210 -1.37 26.60 19.37
N GLU A 211 -0.56 25.63 18.92
CA GLU A 211 0.91 25.66 19.10
C GLU A 211 1.61 26.71 18.21
N VAL A 212 1.01 27.09 17.08
CA VAL A 212 1.58 28.12 16.19
C VAL A 212 1.46 29.53 16.78
N HIS A 213 0.52 29.77 17.70
CA HIS A 213 0.30 31.10 18.29
C HIS A 213 1.09 31.37 19.58
N LEU A 214 1.79 30.38 20.14
CA LEU A 214 2.58 30.57 21.37
C LEU A 214 4.09 30.65 21.12
N ASN A 215 4.58 30.32 19.92
CA ASN A 215 6.00 30.37 19.58
C ASN A 215 6.46 31.69 18.91
N THR A 216 5.61 32.73 18.88
CA THR A 216 5.97 34.08 18.37
C THR A 216 5.77 35.20 19.38
N GLY A 217 5.96 34.91 20.67
CA GLY A 217 5.88 35.91 21.75
C GLY A 217 7.13 35.93 22.62
N THR A 218 7.95 36.96 22.41
CA THR A 218 9.03 37.46 23.28
C THR A 218 8.69 37.43 24.79
N GLY A 219 9.69 37.16 25.63
CA GLY A 219 9.59 36.94 27.10
C GLY A 219 8.98 38.08 27.94
N PRO A 220 8.89 37.89 29.28
CA PRO A 220 10.01 38.36 30.11
C PRO A 220 10.37 37.47 31.31
N HIS A 221 11.59 37.73 31.81
CA HIS A 221 12.10 37.46 33.16
C HIS A 221 11.03 37.50 34.28
N HIS A 222 11.06 36.53 35.20
CA HIS A 222 11.27 36.82 36.62
C HIS A 222 11.73 35.59 37.42
N LYS A 223 12.74 35.83 38.26
CA LYS A 223 13.16 35.01 39.41
C LYS A 223 11.98 34.86 40.39
N VAL A 224 11.86 33.71 41.05
CA VAL A 224 12.23 33.41 42.47
C VAL A 224 12.16 31.90 42.64
#